data_AF-A0A370S1B3-F1
#
_entry.id   AF-A0A370S1B3-F1
#
_cell.length_a   1.000
_cell.length_b   1.000
_cell.length_c   1.000
_cell.angle_alpha   90.00
_cell.angle_beta   90.00
_cell.angle_gamma   90.00
#
_symmetry.space_group_name_H-M   'P 1'
#
loop_
_entity.id
_entity.type
_entity.pdbx_description
1 polymer ?
#
loop_
_entity_poly.entity_id
_entity_poly.type
_entity_poly.pdbx_seq_one_letter_code
_entity_poly.pdbx_strand_id
1 'polypeptide(L)'
;MHNCTDTQAVCRGCGLKLRGSPSWKGGLAYHPEPKGEVHRCHYGGWVCSRRCDIRACVELEGTMPGCGSVNGYARLSPYAKESIERHWPEVA
;
A
#
# COMPACT_ATOMS: atom_id res chain seq x y z
N MET A 1 -4.04 -10.53 -8.88
CA MET A 1 -2.65 -10.08 -9.13
C MET A 1 -2.70 -8.86 -10.03
N HIS A 2 -2.24 -7.70 -9.57
CA HIS A 2 -2.19 -6.49 -10.38
C HIS A 2 -0.95 -6.52 -11.27
N ASN A 3 -1.12 -6.28 -12.57
CA ASN A 3 -0.07 -6.29 -13.60
C ASN A 3 0.94 -5.14 -13.39
N CYS A 4 1.88 -5.32 -12.46
CA CYS A 4 3.06 -4.48 -12.38
C CYS A 4 3.99 -4.89 -13.52
N THR A 5 4.19 -4.04 -14.53
CA THR A 5 5.26 -4.30 -15.50
C THR A 5 6.61 -4.13 -14.81
N ASP A 6 7.65 -4.78 -15.34
CA ASP A 6 9.03 -4.73 -14.81
C ASP A 6 9.59 -3.30 -14.62
N THR A 7 8.96 -2.32 -15.25
CA THR A 7 9.41 -0.93 -15.30
C THR A 7 8.44 0.06 -14.66
N GLN A 8 7.25 -0.36 -14.23
CA GLN A 8 6.21 0.56 -13.77
C GLN A 8 5.75 0.26 -12.34
N ALA A 9 5.89 1.25 -11.46
CA ALA A 9 5.24 1.26 -10.17
C ALA A 9 3.70 1.31 -10.34
N VAL A 10 2.99 0.46 -9.60
CA VAL A 10 1.52 0.43 -9.59
C VAL A 10 1.05 0.45 -8.15
N CYS A 11 0.03 1.25 -7.86
CA CYS A 11 -0.62 1.24 -6.57
C CYS A 11 -1.33 -0.09 -6.35
N ARG A 12 -0.98 -0.80 -5.28
CA ARG A 12 -1.58 -2.10 -4.94
C ARG A 12 -3.07 -1.97 -4.54
N GLY A 13 -3.46 -0.84 -3.95
CA GLY A 13 -4.84 -0.64 -3.46
C GLY A 13 -5.86 -0.29 -4.55
N CYS A 14 -5.46 0.43 -5.60
CA CYS A 14 -6.40 0.90 -6.64
C CYS A 14 -5.96 0.61 -8.08
N GLY A 15 -4.75 0.10 -8.29
CA GLY A 15 -4.20 -0.14 -9.63
C GLY A 15 -3.71 1.12 -10.35
N LEU A 16 -3.67 2.28 -9.68
CA LEU A 16 -3.16 3.51 -10.28
C LEU A 16 -1.71 3.31 -10.76
N LYS A 17 -1.46 3.69 -12.00
CA LYS A 17 -0.13 3.73 -12.59
C LYS A 17 0.67 4.88 -11.99
N LEU A 18 1.68 4.53 -11.20
CA LEU A 18 2.62 5.47 -10.60
C LEU A 18 3.81 5.66 -11.53
N ARG A 19 4.56 6.75 -11.31
CA ARG A 19 5.85 6.98 -11.97
C ARG A 19 6.94 6.31 -11.14
N GLY A 20 8.03 5.90 -11.78
CA GLY A 20 9.16 5.26 -11.10
C GLY A 20 9.06 3.74 -11.01
N SER A 21 9.84 3.16 -10.12
CA SER A 21 10.19 1.73 -10.13
C SER A 21 9.26 0.88 -9.26
N PRO A 22 9.00 -0.39 -9.64
CA PRO A 22 8.28 -1.33 -8.78
C PRO A 22 8.92 -1.47 -7.40
N SER A 23 8.09 -1.67 -6.37
CA SER A 23 8.54 -1.64 -4.97
C SER A 23 9.58 -2.70 -4.64
N TRP A 24 9.58 -3.84 -5.34
CA TRP A 24 10.53 -4.93 -5.12
C TRP A 24 11.91 -4.67 -5.74
N LYS A 25 12.05 -3.69 -6.65
CA LYS A 25 13.35 -3.27 -7.21
C LYS A 25 14.07 -2.22 -6.35
N GLY A 26 13.49 -1.82 -5.22
CA GLY A 26 14.11 -0.86 -4.28
C GLY A 26 14.23 0.58 -4.80
N GLY A 27 13.66 0.91 -5.97
CA GLY A 27 13.62 2.28 -6.47
C GLY A 27 12.54 3.13 -5.79
N LEU A 28 12.40 4.39 -6.21
CA LEU A 28 11.34 5.30 -5.75
C LEU A 28 10.13 5.26 -6.67
N ALA A 29 8.95 5.56 -6.13
CA ALA A 29 7.73 5.75 -6.88
C ALA A 29 7.08 7.10 -6.54
N TYR A 30 6.43 7.71 -7.54
CA TYR A 30 5.84 9.03 -7.44
C TYR A 30 4.42 9.04 -7.97
N HIS A 31 3.57 9.83 -7.33
CA HIS A 31 2.21 10.04 -7.80
C HIS A 31 2.22 10.80 -9.14
N PRO A 32 1.32 10.49 -10.09
CA PRO A 32 1.24 11.25 -11.34
C PRO A 32 0.80 12.70 -11.13
N GLU A 33 0.03 12.97 -10.06
CA GLU A 33 -0.41 14.32 -9.69
C GLU A 33 0.63 15.02 -8.79
N PRO A 34 0.85 16.33 -8.96
CA PRO A 34 1.93 17.08 -8.31
C PRO A 34 1.82 17.20 -6.78
N LYS A 35 0.66 16.88 -6.19
CA LYS A 35 0.44 16.89 -4.73
C LYS A 35 0.15 15.49 -4.17
N GLY A 36 0.23 14.46 -5.00
CA GLY A 36 -0.07 13.12 -4.53
C GLY A 36 1.14 12.51 -3.83
N GLU A 37 0.86 11.80 -2.75
CA GLU A 37 1.87 11.07 -2.00
C GLU A 37 1.89 9.60 -2.41
N VAL A 38 3.06 8.98 -2.28
CA VAL A 38 3.24 7.54 -2.47
C VAL A 38 4.06 7.03 -1.32
N HIS A 39 3.50 6.06 -0.60
CA HIS A 39 4.17 5.36 0.49
C HIS A 39 4.28 3.87 0.16
N ARG A 40 5.16 3.18 0.87
CA ARG A 40 5.29 1.72 0.78
C ARG A 40 4.41 1.10 1.86
N CYS A 41 3.47 0.23 1.52
CA CYS A 41 2.65 -0.42 2.54
C CYS A 41 3.50 -1.35 3.42
N HIS A 42 3.00 -1.66 4.62
CA HIS A 42 3.72 -2.46 5.64
C HIS A 42 4.24 -3.80 5.09
N TYR A 43 3.40 -4.50 4.33
CA TYR A 43 3.71 -5.82 3.75
C TYR A 43 4.35 -5.74 2.36
N GLY A 44 4.67 -4.54 1.88
CA GLY A 44 5.33 -4.31 0.60
C GLY A 44 4.39 -4.05 -0.58
N GLY A 45 4.76 -3.05 -1.38
CA GLY A 45 3.95 -2.53 -2.48
C GLY A 45 3.79 -1.02 -2.35
N TRP A 46 3.58 -0.32 -3.47
CA TRP A 46 3.30 1.11 -3.45
C TRP A 46 1.82 1.38 -3.22
N VAL A 47 1.52 2.45 -2.49
CA VAL A 47 0.16 2.90 -2.19
C VAL A 47 0.07 4.42 -2.29
N CYS A 48 -0.99 4.90 -2.94
CA CYS A 48 -1.17 6.32 -3.28
C CYS A 48 -2.07 7.09 -2.31
N SER A 49 -2.66 6.42 -1.32
CA SER A 49 -3.51 7.03 -0.32
C SER A 49 -3.68 6.13 0.89
N ARG A 50 -4.10 6.69 2.03
CA ARG A 50 -4.43 5.93 3.24
C ARG A 50 -5.41 4.80 2.97
N ARG A 51 -6.46 5.05 2.19
CA ARG A 51 -7.45 4.03 1.81
C ARG A 51 -6.80 2.89 1.00
N CYS A 52 -5.86 3.20 0.12
CA CYS A 52 -5.13 2.20 -0.65
C CYS A 52 -4.16 1.40 0.23
N ASP A 53 -3.56 2.03 1.24
CA ASP A 53 -2.70 1.36 2.22
C ASP A 53 -3.50 0.34 3.05
N ILE A 54 -4.64 0.77 3.61
CA ILE A 54 -5.56 -0.12 4.34
C ILE A 54 -5.98 -1.30 3.45
N ARG A 55 -6.43 -1.03 2.22
CA ARG A 55 -6.89 -2.09 1.31
C ARG A 55 -5.77 -3.07 0.96
N ALA A 56 -4.57 -2.57 0.69
CA ALA A 56 -3.41 -3.41 0.38
C ALA A 56 -3.00 -4.26 1.58
N CYS A 57 -3.00 -3.69 2.80
CA CYS A 57 -2.71 -4.42 4.02
C CYS A 57 -3.78 -5.49 4.31
N VAL A 58 -5.06 -5.18 4.14
CA VAL A 58 -6.17 -6.14 4.33
C VAL A 58 -6.05 -7.30 3.34
N GLU A 59 -5.78 -7.02 2.06
CA GLU A 59 -5.59 -8.06 1.05
C GLU A 59 -4.40 -8.96 1.38
N LEU A 60 -3.25 -8.37 1.74
CA LEU A 60 -2.04 -9.13 2.04
C LEU A 60 -2.15 -9.94 3.33
N GLU A 61 -2.56 -9.31 4.43
CA GLU A 61 -2.71 -9.96 5.73
C GLU A 61 -3.78 -11.06 5.69
N GLY A 62 -4.88 -10.84 4.95
CA GLY A 62 -5.90 -11.86 4.74
C GLY A 62 -5.42 -13.09 3.96
N THR A 63 -4.30 -13.01 3.25
CA THR A 63 -3.67 -14.18 2.60
C THR A 63 -2.65 -14.90 3.48
N MET A 64 -2.31 -14.33 4.65
CA MET A 64 -1.29 -14.91 5.53
C MET A 64 -1.87 -16.07 6.35
N PRO A 65 -1.15 -17.20 6.46
CA PRO A 65 -1.55 -18.29 7.34
C PRO A 65 -1.72 -17.80 8.78
N GLY A 66 -2.88 -18.09 9.39
CA GLY A 66 -3.15 -17.74 10.79
C GLY A 66 -3.76 -16.36 11.04
N CYS A 67 -3.84 -15.47 10.04
CA CYS A 67 -4.46 -14.14 10.20
C CYS A 67 -5.99 -14.13 10.13
N GLY A 68 -6.63 -15.24 9.73
CA GLY A 68 -8.10 -15.35 9.64
C GLY A 68 -8.72 -14.41 8.61
N SER A 69 -10.01 -14.06 8.78
CA SER A 69 -10.75 -13.20 7.86
C SER A 69 -10.51 -11.70 8.14
N VAL A 70 -9.30 -11.21 7.85
CA VAL A 70 -9.03 -9.78 7.84
C VAL A 70 -9.85 -9.12 6.72
N ASN A 71 -10.78 -8.24 7.07
CA ASN A 71 -11.72 -7.63 6.13
C ASN A 71 -11.80 -6.10 6.26
N GLY A 72 -10.95 -5.48 7.08
CA GLY A 72 -10.95 -4.05 7.30
C GLY A 72 -9.92 -3.59 8.33
N TYR A 73 -9.76 -2.28 8.45
CA TYR A 73 -8.76 -1.64 9.32
C TYR A 73 -8.81 -2.16 10.76
N ALA A 74 -10.00 -2.28 11.35
CA ALA A 74 -10.17 -2.71 12.74
C ALA A 74 -9.54 -4.09 13.03
N ARG A 75 -9.51 -4.98 12.04
CA ARG A 75 -8.99 -6.35 12.14
C ARG A 75 -7.54 -6.50 11.69
N LEU A 76 -6.89 -5.44 11.21
CA LEU A 76 -5.46 -5.45 10.88
C LEU A 76 -4.60 -5.65 12.14
N SER A 77 -3.43 -6.23 11.95
CA SER A 77 -2.40 -6.31 12.98
C SER A 77 -2.03 -4.92 13.52
N PRO A 78 -1.59 -4.82 14.79
CA PRO A 78 -1.12 -3.56 15.36
C PRO A 78 0.00 -2.91 14.55
N TYR A 79 0.92 -3.72 13.99
CA TYR A 79 2.04 -3.24 13.19
C TYR A 79 1.61 -2.62 11.85
N ALA A 80 0.63 -3.22 11.19
CA ALA A 80 0.06 -2.65 9.97
C ALA A 80 -0.65 -1.32 10.26
N LYS A 81 -1.40 -1.23 11.37
CA LYS A 81 -2.05 0.01 11.80
C LYS A 81 -1.05 1.12 12.09
N GLU A 82 -0.02 0.85 12.88
CA GLU A 82 1.04 1.81 13.21
C GLU A 82 1.77 2.28 11.94
N SER A 83 2.03 1.37 10.98
CA SER A 83 2.61 1.74 9.70
C SER A 83 1.71 2.70 8.91
N ILE A 84 0.40 2.44 8.87
CA ILE A 84 -0.57 3.28 8.16
C ILE A 84 -0.67 4.66 8.82
N GLU A 85 -0.71 4.72 10.14
CA GLU A 85 -0.78 5.97 10.90
C GLU A 85 0.48 6.83 10.72
N ARG A 86 1.67 6.20 10.65
CA ARG A 86 2.93 6.92 10.35
C ARG A 86 2.96 7.49 8.93
N HIS A 87 2.49 6.75 7.94
CA HIS A 87 2.46 7.21 6.55
C HIS A 87 1.37 8.26 6.31
N TRP A 88 0.24 8.13 6.99
CA TRP A 88 -0.97 8.89 6.74
C TRP A 88 -1.56 9.43 8.06
N PRO A 89 -0.88 10.40 8.71
CA PRO A 89 -1.41 11.02 9.91
C PRO A 89 -2.76 11.67 9.59
N GLU A 90 -3.80 11.32 10.37
CA GLU A 90 -5.05 12.06 10.31
C GLU A 90 -4.76 13.48 10.79
N VAL A 91 -5.06 14.47 9.95
CA VAL A 91 -4.92 15.88 10.34
C VAL A 91 -5.92 16.10 11.47
N ALA A 92 -5.41 16.36 12.68
CA ALA A 92 -6.20 16.65 13.87
C ALA A 92 -7.02 17.93 13.73
#